data_AF-A0A7K2DDS9-F1
#
_entry.id   AF-A0A7K2DDS9-F1
#
_cell.length_a   1.000
_cell.length_b   1.000
_cell.length_c   1.000
_cell.angle_alpha   90.00
_cell.angle_beta   90.00
_cell.angle_gamma   90.00
#
_symmetry.space_group_name_H-M   'P 1'
#
loop_
_entity.id
_entity.type
_entity.pdbx_description
1 polymer ?
#
loop_
_entity_poly.entity_id
_entity_poly.type
_entity_poly.pdbx_seq_one_letter_code
_entity_poly.pdbx_strand_id
1 'polypeptide(L)'
;MDDPDNFRSDAVCVRAETAPFRERIDLDDPLHVAALMVAVGEADACVAGATRPTPDVVRAALFCIGLAPGVDIVSSCFLLVLPDGTPVTYGDCGVVPEPDAAQLASIAVSTAATHAELTGDEPRVAMLSYSTKGSAAGPRVELVREATEIVRSRTPSLAVDGELQFDAAWVPEVAESKAPGSPVAGRANVFVFPDLSSGNIAYKITQRLASAR
;
A
#
# COMPACT_ATOMS: atom_id res chain seq x y z
N MET A 1 33.33 -19.51 19.00
CA MET A 1 33.51 -19.58 17.55
C MET A 1 32.11 -19.80 17.05
N ASP A 2 31.46 -18.74 16.59
CA ASP A 2 30.04 -18.76 16.27
C ASP A 2 29.79 -19.73 15.13
N ASP A 3 28.78 -20.59 15.33
CA ASP A 3 28.26 -21.46 14.30
C ASP A 3 27.74 -20.58 13.15
N PRO A 4 28.30 -20.68 11.93
CA PRO A 4 27.88 -19.86 10.80
C PRO A 4 26.43 -20.13 10.38
N ASP A 5 25.81 -21.21 10.87
CA ASP A 5 24.40 -21.53 10.67
C ASP A 5 23.50 -21.05 11.84
N ASN A 6 24.09 -20.42 12.87
CA ASN A 6 23.34 -19.83 13.97
C ASN A 6 22.92 -18.40 13.67
N PHE A 7 21.80 -18.27 12.96
CA PHE A 7 21.16 -16.98 12.66
C PHE A 7 20.43 -16.34 13.87
N ARG A 8 20.59 -16.90 15.07
CA ARG A 8 19.97 -16.41 16.31
C ARG A 8 20.98 -15.62 17.13
N SER A 9 21.31 -14.43 16.66
CA SER A 9 22.13 -13.50 17.44
C SER A 9 21.44 -13.16 18.76
N ASP A 10 22.22 -12.68 19.74
CA ASP A 10 21.66 -12.20 21.01
C ASP A 10 20.61 -11.11 20.76
N ALA A 11 20.81 -10.24 19.77
CA ALA A 11 19.85 -9.18 19.42
C ALA A 11 18.53 -9.76 18.89
N VAL A 12 18.58 -10.76 17.99
CA VAL A 12 17.41 -11.48 17.49
C VAL A 12 16.62 -12.12 18.63
N CYS A 13 17.31 -12.82 19.54
CA CYS A 13 16.68 -13.44 20.71
C CYS A 13 16.03 -12.41 21.65
N VAL A 14 16.73 -11.33 21.99
CA VAL A 14 16.21 -10.24 22.82
C VAL A 14 14.99 -9.58 22.16
N ARG A 15 15.04 -9.35 20.84
CA ARG A 15 13.92 -8.77 20.11
C ARG A 15 12.70 -9.71 20.12
N ALA A 16 12.90 -11.01 19.94
CA ALA A 16 11.82 -12.00 20.00
C ALA A 16 11.10 -11.98 21.37
N GLU A 17 11.83 -11.87 22.46
CA GLU A 17 11.27 -11.86 23.83
C GLU A 17 10.54 -10.55 24.20
N THR A 18 10.95 -9.44 23.58
CA THR A 18 10.42 -8.10 23.85
C THR A 18 9.37 -7.63 22.84
N ALA A 19 9.15 -8.38 21.76
CA ALA A 19 8.14 -8.06 20.77
C ALA A 19 6.70 -8.11 21.34
N PRO A 20 5.78 -7.25 20.86
CA PRO A 20 4.39 -7.24 21.32
C PRO A 20 3.65 -8.57 21.14
N PHE A 21 4.07 -9.38 20.17
CA PHE A 21 3.47 -10.68 19.83
C PHE A 21 4.44 -11.84 20.08
N ARG A 22 5.31 -11.73 21.09
CA ARG A 22 6.37 -12.72 21.39
C ARG A 22 5.87 -14.17 21.45
N GLU A 23 4.67 -14.41 21.93
CA GLU A 23 4.06 -15.75 22.02
C GLU A 23 3.72 -16.36 20.65
N ARG A 24 3.78 -15.57 19.58
CA ARG A 24 3.58 -15.98 18.19
C ARG A 24 4.91 -16.13 17.45
N ILE A 25 6.03 -15.80 18.07
CA ILE A 25 7.35 -15.83 17.44
C ILE A 25 8.00 -17.19 17.68
N ASP A 26 8.06 -17.99 16.62
CA ASP A 26 8.86 -19.22 16.52
C ASP A 26 10.28 -18.94 16.00
N LEU A 27 11.32 -19.19 16.82
CA LEU A 27 12.73 -19.03 16.43
C LEU A 27 13.26 -20.23 15.60
N ASP A 28 12.50 -21.31 15.48
CA ASP A 28 12.79 -22.43 14.57
C ASP A 28 12.25 -22.15 13.14
N ASP A 29 11.43 -21.11 12.94
CA ASP A 29 10.98 -20.69 11.61
C ASP A 29 11.94 -19.66 10.97
N PRO A 30 12.59 -19.98 9.84
CA PRO A 30 13.50 -19.05 9.17
C PRO A 30 12.84 -17.74 8.74
N LEU A 31 11.53 -17.73 8.48
CA LEU A 31 10.79 -16.52 8.14
C LEU A 31 10.75 -15.54 9.31
N HIS A 32 10.57 -16.04 10.53
CA HIS A 32 10.55 -15.21 11.73
C HIS A 32 11.95 -14.70 12.07
N VAL A 33 12.97 -15.57 11.99
CA VAL A 33 14.37 -15.18 12.21
C VAL A 33 14.78 -14.08 11.22
N ALA A 34 14.49 -14.25 9.92
CA ALA A 34 14.78 -13.23 8.92
C ALA A 34 14.07 -11.89 9.20
N ALA A 35 12.80 -11.93 9.61
CA ALA A 35 12.06 -10.72 9.98
C ALA A 35 12.61 -10.06 11.26
N LEU A 36 13.08 -10.85 12.24
CA LEU A 36 13.73 -10.33 13.44
C LEU A 36 15.09 -9.70 13.14
N MET A 37 15.89 -10.30 12.25
CA MET A 37 17.16 -9.73 11.78
C MET A 37 16.94 -8.33 11.19
N VAL A 38 15.86 -8.15 10.40
CA VAL A 38 15.46 -6.82 9.92
C VAL A 38 15.08 -5.89 11.06
N ALA A 39 14.28 -6.38 12.02
CA ALA A 39 13.84 -5.57 13.15
C ALA A 39 14.99 -5.07 14.05
N VAL A 40 16.13 -5.77 14.09
CA VAL A 40 17.31 -5.39 14.88
C VAL A 40 18.42 -4.73 14.06
N GLY A 41 18.23 -4.53 12.75
CA GLY A 41 19.21 -3.89 11.88
C GLY A 41 20.38 -4.78 11.46
N GLU A 42 20.25 -6.10 11.60
CA GLU A 42 21.22 -7.07 11.05
C GLU A 42 20.98 -7.37 9.56
N ALA A 43 19.81 -7.00 9.05
CA ALA A 43 19.47 -7.00 7.62
C ALA A 43 18.62 -5.76 7.28
N ASP A 44 18.74 -5.26 6.05
CA ASP A 44 17.95 -4.09 5.61
C ASP A 44 16.55 -4.47 5.10
N ALA A 45 16.39 -5.69 4.58
CA ALA A 45 15.14 -6.16 3.98
C ALA A 45 15.01 -7.69 4.07
N CYS A 46 13.76 -8.16 4.09
CA CYS A 46 13.40 -9.58 4.01
C CYS A 46 12.48 -9.83 2.82
N VAL A 47 12.89 -10.73 1.93
CA VAL A 47 12.08 -11.18 0.78
C VAL A 47 11.69 -12.63 0.99
N ALA A 48 10.39 -12.91 1.00
CA ALA A 48 9.83 -14.24 1.24
C ALA A 48 8.58 -14.47 0.38
N GLY A 49 7.98 -15.67 0.49
CA GLY A 49 6.71 -16.00 -0.17
C GLY A 49 6.83 -16.92 -1.39
N ALA A 50 8.04 -17.29 -1.82
CA ALA A 50 8.23 -18.26 -2.91
C ALA A 50 7.64 -19.64 -2.57
N THR A 51 7.73 -20.05 -1.30
CA THR A 51 7.24 -21.34 -0.77
C THR A 51 6.27 -21.17 0.40
N ARG A 52 5.90 -19.92 0.73
CA ARG A 52 5.05 -19.56 1.88
C ARG A 52 3.83 -18.77 1.40
N PRO A 53 2.62 -19.07 1.91
CA PRO A 53 1.45 -18.23 1.65
C PRO A 53 1.65 -16.78 2.08
N THR A 54 1.11 -15.82 1.32
CA THR A 54 1.15 -14.38 1.65
C THR A 54 0.70 -14.06 3.08
N PRO A 55 -0.39 -14.66 3.63
CA PRO A 55 -0.80 -14.37 5.00
C PRO A 55 0.26 -14.73 6.04
N ASP A 56 1.09 -15.74 5.80
CA ASP A 56 2.14 -16.15 6.73
C ASP A 56 3.30 -15.15 6.72
N VAL A 57 3.69 -14.68 5.54
CA VAL A 57 4.72 -13.63 5.36
C VAL A 57 4.30 -12.33 6.03
N VAL A 58 3.06 -11.88 5.81
CA VAL A 58 2.54 -10.63 6.41
C VAL A 58 2.45 -10.75 7.93
N ARG A 59 1.99 -11.89 8.47
CA ARG A 59 1.94 -12.12 9.92
C ARG A 59 3.33 -12.12 10.55
N ALA A 60 4.31 -12.78 9.94
CA ALA A 60 5.68 -12.78 10.42
C ALA A 60 6.26 -11.35 10.51
N ALA A 61 6.07 -10.55 9.46
CA ALA A 61 6.49 -9.15 9.44
C ALA A 61 5.82 -8.35 10.56
N LEU A 62 4.51 -8.50 10.76
CA LEU A 62 3.76 -7.84 11.84
C LEU A 62 4.25 -8.24 13.24
N PHE A 63 4.52 -9.53 13.46
CA PHE A 63 4.93 -10.03 14.78
C PHE A 63 6.36 -9.62 15.13
N CYS A 64 7.27 -9.65 14.16
CA CYS A 64 8.70 -9.45 14.38
C CYS A 64 9.14 -8.00 14.20
N ILE A 65 8.69 -7.35 13.11
CA ILE A 65 9.06 -5.97 12.75
C ILE A 65 8.07 -4.99 13.36
N GLY A 66 6.77 -5.20 13.11
CA GLY A 66 5.70 -4.28 13.51
C GLY A 66 5.36 -3.25 12.44
N LEU A 67 4.59 -2.22 12.82
CA LEU A 67 4.17 -1.13 11.95
C LEU A 67 5.12 0.06 12.05
N ALA A 68 5.28 0.79 10.94
CA ALA A 68 5.95 2.07 10.96
C ALA A 68 5.19 3.09 11.82
N PRO A 69 5.86 4.05 12.48
CA PRO A 69 5.19 5.10 13.25
C PRO A 69 4.15 5.85 12.41
N GLY A 70 2.93 5.97 12.94
CA GLY A 70 1.82 6.66 12.25
C GLY A 70 1.12 5.84 11.16
N VAL A 71 1.50 4.57 10.96
CA VAL A 71 0.82 3.63 10.08
C VAL A 71 -0.01 2.66 10.92
N ASP A 72 -1.31 2.60 10.63
CA ASP A 72 -2.28 1.83 11.43
C ASP A 72 -2.50 0.40 10.86
N ILE A 73 -2.09 0.16 9.61
CA ILE A 73 -2.36 -1.10 8.90
C ILE A 73 -1.26 -1.43 7.89
N VAL A 74 -0.96 -2.72 7.71
CA VAL A 74 -0.15 -3.20 6.58
C VAL A 74 -1.04 -3.31 5.34
N SER A 75 -0.58 -2.72 4.25
CA SER A 75 -1.19 -2.83 2.93
C SER A 75 -0.16 -3.25 1.89
N SER A 76 -0.59 -3.51 0.66
CA SER A 76 0.31 -3.71 -0.47
C SER A 76 0.13 -2.63 -1.52
N CYS A 77 1.13 -2.49 -2.38
CA CYS A 77 0.96 -1.79 -3.64
C CYS A 77 1.66 -2.54 -4.77
N PHE A 78 1.25 -2.27 -6.00
CA PHE A 78 1.97 -2.65 -7.20
C PHE A 78 2.46 -1.38 -7.89
N LEU A 79 3.77 -1.28 -8.09
CA LEU A 79 4.34 -0.37 -9.07
C LEU A 79 4.23 -1.04 -10.44
N LEU A 80 3.51 -0.40 -11.35
CA LEU A 80 3.33 -0.84 -12.73
C LEU A 80 4.00 0.17 -13.65
N VAL A 81 4.81 -0.31 -14.59
CA VAL A 81 5.40 0.53 -15.64
C VAL A 81 4.61 0.29 -16.92
N LEU A 82 3.95 1.34 -17.42
CA LEU A 82 3.22 1.31 -18.67
C LEU A 82 4.18 1.15 -19.87
N PRO A 83 3.69 0.72 -21.05
CA PRO A 83 4.54 0.51 -22.22
C PRO A 83 5.35 1.75 -22.68
N ASP A 84 4.87 2.94 -22.37
CA ASP A 84 5.55 4.21 -22.65
C ASP A 84 6.59 4.60 -21.57
N GLY A 85 6.78 3.77 -20.55
CA GLY A 85 7.69 4.00 -19.44
C GLY A 85 7.07 4.73 -18.25
N THR A 86 5.80 5.15 -18.34
CA THR A 86 5.13 5.87 -17.25
C THR A 86 4.93 4.96 -16.04
N PRO A 87 5.48 5.30 -14.86
CA PRO A 87 5.23 4.55 -13.64
C PRO A 87 3.90 4.96 -13.02
N VAL A 88 3.10 3.97 -12.61
CA VAL A 88 1.89 4.17 -11.80
C VAL A 88 1.89 3.20 -10.63
N THR A 89 1.37 3.64 -9.49
CA THR A 89 1.28 2.78 -8.30
C THR A 89 -0.16 2.54 -7.90
N TYR A 90 -0.55 1.27 -7.79
CA TYR A 90 -1.88 0.83 -7.40
C TYR A 90 -1.86 0.30 -5.96
N GLY A 91 -2.76 0.76 -5.10
CA GLY A 91 -2.86 0.27 -3.71
C GLY A 91 -4.29 0.37 -3.16
N ASP A 92 -4.76 -0.49 -2.26
CA ASP A 92 -4.26 -1.83 -1.97
C ASP A 92 -4.75 -2.83 -3.04
N CYS A 93 -3.97 -3.87 -3.30
CA CYS A 93 -4.23 -4.88 -4.32
C CYS A 93 -4.00 -6.32 -3.83
N GLY A 94 -3.61 -6.50 -2.57
CA GLY A 94 -3.14 -7.80 -2.07
C GLY A 94 -3.40 -8.13 -0.61
N VAL A 95 -3.74 -7.16 0.27
CA VAL A 95 -3.75 -7.42 1.72
C VAL A 95 -5.12 -7.19 2.37
N VAL A 96 -5.68 -5.99 2.29
CA VAL A 96 -6.85 -5.55 3.07
C VAL A 96 -8.14 -5.71 2.26
N PRO A 97 -9.03 -6.68 2.59
CA PRO A 97 -10.20 -6.99 1.78
C PRO A 97 -11.20 -5.83 1.66
N GLU A 98 -11.58 -5.25 2.80
CA GLU A 98 -12.56 -4.18 2.91
C GLU A 98 -12.05 -3.15 3.93
N PRO A 99 -11.24 -2.17 3.51
CA PRO A 99 -10.73 -1.14 4.41
C PRO A 99 -11.86 -0.23 4.90
N ASP A 100 -11.81 0.18 6.16
CA ASP A 100 -12.56 1.35 6.64
C ASP A 100 -11.92 2.66 6.15
N ALA A 101 -12.54 3.82 6.45
CA ALA A 101 -12.08 5.12 5.95
C ALA A 101 -10.67 5.47 6.46
N ALA A 102 -10.35 5.13 7.72
CA ALA A 102 -9.05 5.42 8.31
C ALA A 102 -7.95 4.51 7.73
N GLN A 103 -8.26 3.23 7.52
CA GLN A 103 -7.40 2.27 6.85
C GLN A 103 -7.16 2.68 5.40
N LEU A 104 -8.20 3.08 4.66
CA LEU A 104 -8.08 3.54 3.28
C LEU A 104 -7.23 4.81 3.16
N ALA A 105 -7.34 5.72 4.13
CA ALA A 105 -6.46 6.88 4.22
C ALA A 105 -5.00 6.49 4.52
N SER A 106 -4.76 5.51 5.41
CA SER A 106 -3.43 4.99 5.71
C SER A 106 -2.80 4.29 4.50
N ILE A 107 -3.60 3.55 3.72
CA ILE A 107 -3.21 2.95 2.43
C ILE A 107 -2.78 4.05 1.47
N ALA A 108 -3.57 5.13 1.32
CA ALA A 108 -3.27 6.23 0.41
C ALA A 108 -1.92 6.90 0.72
N VAL A 109 -1.69 7.24 1.99
CA VAL A 109 -0.44 7.87 2.43
C VAL A 109 0.76 6.95 2.21
N SER A 110 0.63 5.67 2.59
CA SER A 110 1.72 4.69 2.44
C SER A 110 2.05 4.41 0.97
N THR A 111 1.02 4.33 0.12
CA THR A 111 1.17 4.11 -1.33
C THR A 111 1.83 5.32 -1.99
N ALA A 112 1.44 6.54 -1.60
CA ALA A 112 2.05 7.78 -2.09
C ALA A 112 3.53 7.88 -1.72
N ALA A 113 3.89 7.58 -0.46
CA ALA A 113 5.28 7.57 -0.01
C ALA A 113 6.10 6.53 -0.76
N THR A 114 5.55 5.33 -0.95
CA THR A 114 6.21 4.25 -1.70
C THR A 114 6.42 4.62 -3.17
N HIS A 115 5.44 5.27 -3.80
CA HIS A 115 5.58 5.78 -5.18
C HIS A 115 6.73 6.77 -5.27
N ALA A 116 6.73 7.80 -4.43
CA ALA A 116 7.74 8.85 -4.42
C ALA A 116 9.16 8.27 -4.21
N GLU A 117 9.32 7.33 -3.28
CA GLU A 117 10.62 6.69 -2.98
C GLU A 117 11.14 5.86 -4.17
N LEU A 118 10.25 5.13 -4.87
CA LEU A 118 10.64 4.23 -5.95
C LEU A 118 10.84 4.94 -7.29
N THR A 119 10.08 6.01 -7.56
CA THR A 119 10.08 6.68 -8.87
C THR A 119 10.79 8.03 -8.84
N GLY A 120 10.85 8.70 -7.69
CA GLY A 120 11.27 10.09 -7.56
C GLY A 120 10.21 11.11 -8.02
N ASP A 121 9.04 10.66 -8.48
CA ASP A 121 7.96 11.52 -8.95
C ASP A 121 7.08 12.01 -7.79
N GLU A 122 6.58 13.25 -7.91
CA GLU A 122 5.61 13.80 -6.96
C GLU A 122 4.28 13.01 -7.03
N PRO A 123 3.80 12.43 -5.92
CA PRO A 123 2.61 11.59 -5.93
C PRO A 123 1.34 12.44 -6.07
N ARG A 124 0.47 12.03 -7.00
CA ARG A 124 -0.87 12.57 -7.26
C ARG A 124 -1.87 11.44 -7.07
N VAL A 125 -2.48 11.44 -5.90
CA VAL A 125 -3.26 10.33 -5.36
C VAL A 125 -4.74 10.47 -5.70
N ALA A 126 -5.24 9.58 -6.56
CA ALA A 126 -6.66 9.45 -6.85
C ALA A 126 -7.30 8.41 -5.93
N MET A 127 -8.24 8.84 -5.09
CA MET A 127 -9.07 7.97 -4.27
C MET A 127 -10.25 7.48 -5.13
N LEU A 128 -10.18 6.22 -5.58
CA LEU A 128 -11.05 5.70 -6.63
C LEU A 128 -12.43 5.30 -6.13
N SER A 129 -13.43 5.50 -6.99
CA SER A 129 -14.82 5.09 -6.78
C SER A 129 -15.52 4.90 -8.12
N TYR A 130 -16.74 4.37 -8.09
CA TYR A 130 -17.64 4.44 -9.25
C TYR A 130 -18.29 5.83 -9.41
N SER A 131 -18.14 6.73 -8.42
CA SER A 131 -18.58 8.13 -8.47
C SER A 131 -17.40 9.06 -8.78
N THR A 132 -17.70 10.20 -9.39
CA THR A 132 -16.80 11.35 -9.46
C THR A 132 -17.53 12.57 -8.89
N LYS A 133 -16.99 13.19 -7.82
CA LYS A 133 -17.51 14.45 -7.26
C LYS A 133 -19.03 14.45 -6.99
N GLY A 134 -19.55 13.35 -6.47
CA GLY A 134 -20.96 13.17 -6.14
C GLY A 134 -21.87 12.81 -7.32
N SER A 135 -21.31 12.36 -8.46
CA SER A 135 -22.11 11.86 -9.59
C SER A 135 -22.97 10.65 -9.24
N ALA A 136 -22.60 9.92 -8.19
CA ALA A 136 -23.43 8.91 -7.55
C ALA A 136 -23.34 9.02 -6.02
N ALA A 137 -24.23 8.35 -5.31
CA ALA A 137 -24.28 8.31 -3.85
C ALA A 137 -24.35 6.87 -3.34
N GLY A 138 -23.92 6.66 -2.10
CA GLY A 138 -24.02 5.36 -1.42
C GLY A 138 -22.89 5.13 -0.42
N PRO A 139 -22.97 4.08 0.40
CA PRO A 139 -22.00 3.84 1.48
C PRO A 139 -20.55 3.74 0.99
N ARG A 140 -20.32 3.15 -0.19
CA ARG A 140 -18.98 3.04 -0.79
C ARG A 140 -18.45 4.39 -1.30
N VAL A 141 -19.32 5.31 -1.71
CA VAL A 141 -18.93 6.67 -2.11
C VAL A 141 -18.55 7.48 -0.86
N GLU A 142 -19.36 7.42 0.18
CA GLU A 142 -19.10 8.13 1.44
C GLU A 142 -17.82 7.63 2.12
N LEU A 143 -17.55 6.32 2.08
CA LEU A 143 -16.28 5.73 2.55
C LEU A 143 -15.07 6.42 1.90
N VAL A 144 -15.07 6.56 0.58
CA VAL A 144 -13.95 7.15 -0.17
C VAL A 144 -13.84 8.65 0.11
N ARG A 145 -14.96 9.35 0.25
CA ARG A 145 -14.98 10.78 0.61
C ARG A 145 -14.42 11.02 2.00
N GLU A 146 -14.86 10.24 2.98
CA GLU A 146 -14.35 10.29 4.35
C GLU A 146 -12.85 10.01 4.38
N ALA A 147 -12.39 8.94 3.72
CA ALA A 147 -10.97 8.62 3.60
C ALA A 147 -10.17 9.77 2.97
N THR A 148 -10.70 10.40 1.91
CA THR A 148 -10.05 11.54 1.25
C THR A 148 -9.85 12.73 2.20
N GLU A 149 -10.85 13.06 3.02
CA GLU A 149 -10.74 14.13 4.03
C GLU A 149 -9.78 13.77 5.17
N ILE A 150 -9.72 12.49 5.56
CA ILE A 150 -8.71 12.01 6.52
C ILE A 150 -7.29 12.19 5.94
N VAL A 151 -7.07 11.87 4.65
CA VAL A 151 -5.74 12.09 4.03
C VAL A 151 -5.38 13.57 4.02
N ARG A 152 -6.32 14.45 3.61
CA ARG A 152 -6.10 15.91 3.58
C ARG A 152 -5.75 16.48 4.95
N SER A 153 -6.39 16.00 6.00
CA SER A 153 -6.11 16.44 7.36
C SER A 153 -4.78 15.91 7.90
N ARG A 154 -4.45 14.63 7.65
CA ARG A 154 -3.20 14.00 8.10
C ARG A 154 -1.97 14.49 7.33
N THR A 155 -2.11 14.72 6.02
CA THR A 155 -0.99 15.09 5.13
C THR A 155 -1.40 16.24 4.19
N PRO A 156 -1.50 17.49 4.69
CA PRO A 156 -2.04 18.61 3.90
C PRO A 156 -1.25 18.97 2.64
N SER A 157 0.03 18.59 2.55
CA SER A 157 0.89 18.83 1.39
C SER A 157 0.72 17.79 0.28
N LEU A 158 0.11 16.64 0.56
CA LEU A 158 -0.06 15.57 -0.41
C LEU A 158 -1.16 15.95 -1.41
N ALA A 159 -0.84 15.91 -2.71
CA ALA A 159 -1.83 16.09 -3.76
C ALA A 159 -2.78 14.88 -3.80
N VAL A 160 -3.92 14.99 -3.13
CA VAL A 160 -4.95 13.96 -3.05
C VAL A 160 -6.31 14.50 -3.50
N ASP A 161 -7.02 13.70 -4.29
CA ASP A 161 -8.41 14.00 -4.61
C ASP A 161 -9.29 12.76 -4.73
N GLY A 162 -10.55 12.96 -4.39
CA GLY A 162 -11.54 11.91 -4.27
C GLY A 162 -12.94 12.47 -4.02
N GLU A 163 -13.97 11.65 -4.16
CA GLU A 163 -13.92 10.36 -4.87
C GLU A 163 -13.88 10.58 -6.40
N LEU A 164 -13.13 9.75 -7.13
CA LEU A 164 -12.95 9.86 -8.58
C LEU A 164 -13.17 8.51 -9.28
N GLN A 165 -13.85 8.52 -10.43
CA GLN A 165 -13.76 7.41 -11.37
C GLN A 165 -12.37 7.36 -12.01
N PHE A 166 -11.95 6.18 -12.47
CA PHE A 166 -10.63 6.00 -13.07
C PHE A 166 -10.42 6.88 -14.32
N ASP A 167 -11.43 7.01 -15.17
CA ASP A 167 -11.37 7.87 -16.35
C ASP A 167 -11.15 9.35 -15.97
N ALA A 168 -11.83 9.85 -14.93
CA ALA A 168 -11.60 11.18 -14.40
C ALA A 168 -10.22 11.33 -13.74
N ALA A 169 -9.67 10.28 -13.11
CA ALA A 169 -8.34 10.31 -12.52
C ALA A 169 -7.22 10.33 -13.58
N TRP A 170 -7.41 9.65 -14.71
CA TRP A 170 -6.37 9.42 -15.72
C TRP A 170 -6.47 10.30 -16.97
N VAL A 171 -7.66 10.55 -17.50
CA VAL A 171 -7.86 11.21 -18.80
C VAL A 171 -8.10 12.71 -18.62
N PRO A 172 -7.21 13.60 -19.11
CA PRO A 172 -7.35 15.05 -18.92
C PRO A 172 -8.69 15.63 -19.37
N GLU A 173 -9.18 15.20 -20.53
CA GLU A 173 -10.45 15.69 -21.12
C GLU A 173 -11.67 15.30 -20.25
N VAL A 174 -11.64 14.10 -19.65
CA VAL A 174 -12.70 13.65 -18.73
C VAL A 174 -12.61 14.41 -17.40
N ALA A 175 -11.40 14.65 -16.91
CA ALA A 175 -11.15 15.40 -15.70
C ALA A 175 -11.66 16.85 -15.78
N GLU A 176 -11.43 17.53 -16.91
CA GLU A 176 -11.91 18.89 -17.13
C GLU A 176 -13.45 18.97 -17.06
N SER A 177 -14.14 17.94 -17.55
CA SER A 177 -15.59 17.87 -17.49
C SER A 177 -16.12 17.46 -16.10
N LYS A 178 -15.57 16.41 -15.48
CA LYS A 178 -16.14 15.78 -14.28
C LYS A 178 -15.55 16.28 -12.96
N ALA A 179 -14.33 16.81 -12.97
CA ALA A 179 -13.61 17.27 -11.78
C ALA A 179 -12.78 18.54 -12.08
N PRO A 180 -13.42 19.62 -12.60
CA PRO A 180 -12.71 20.84 -12.97
C PRO A 180 -11.97 21.45 -11.77
N GLY A 181 -10.71 21.86 -12.01
CA GLY A 181 -9.86 22.47 -10.98
C GLY A 181 -9.21 21.48 -10.00
N SER A 182 -9.39 20.17 -10.18
CA SER A 182 -8.72 19.16 -9.35
C SER A 182 -7.19 19.21 -9.55
N PRO A 183 -6.39 19.15 -8.47
CA PRO A 183 -4.93 19.06 -8.56
C PRO A 183 -4.43 17.65 -8.95
N VAL A 184 -5.34 16.67 -9.07
CA VAL A 184 -5.04 15.24 -9.30
C VAL A 184 -5.75 14.69 -10.53
N ALA A 185 -7.02 15.05 -10.76
CA ALA A 185 -7.80 14.49 -11.87
C ALA A 185 -7.12 14.74 -13.23
N GLY A 186 -7.10 13.73 -14.08
CA GLY A 186 -6.45 13.72 -15.40
C GLY A 186 -4.93 13.64 -15.37
N ARG A 187 -4.33 13.47 -14.20
CA ARG A 187 -2.87 13.48 -14.00
C ARG A 187 -2.42 12.58 -12.84
N ALA A 188 -3.28 11.68 -12.38
CA ALA A 188 -2.95 10.78 -11.27
C ALA A 188 -1.86 9.77 -11.68
N ASN A 189 -0.91 9.52 -10.78
CA ASN A 189 0.10 8.47 -10.89
C ASN A 189 0.01 7.47 -9.71
N VAL A 190 -0.81 7.76 -8.70
CA VAL A 190 -1.12 6.87 -7.59
C VAL A 190 -2.62 6.64 -7.53
N PHE A 191 -3.03 5.37 -7.52
CA PHE A 191 -4.43 4.94 -7.59
C PHE A 191 -4.79 4.13 -6.37
N VAL A 192 -5.70 4.67 -5.55
CA VAL A 192 -6.14 4.05 -4.31
C VAL A 192 -7.50 3.39 -4.50
N PHE A 193 -7.56 2.07 -4.42
CA PHE A 193 -8.78 1.27 -4.64
C PHE A 193 -9.59 1.14 -3.35
N PRO A 194 -10.93 1.20 -3.43
CA PRO A 194 -11.80 1.19 -2.25
C PRO A 194 -11.91 -0.18 -1.57
N ASP A 195 -11.53 -1.26 -2.27
CA ASP A 195 -11.52 -2.63 -1.75
C ASP A 195 -10.55 -3.53 -2.53
N LEU A 196 -10.24 -4.69 -1.97
CA LEU A 196 -9.30 -5.64 -2.58
C LEU A 196 -9.80 -6.21 -3.91
N SER A 197 -11.11 -6.36 -4.09
CA SER A 197 -11.65 -6.91 -5.34
C SER A 197 -11.36 -5.99 -6.50
N SER A 198 -11.64 -4.70 -6.34
CA SER A 198 -11.38 -3.67 -7.34
C SER A 198 -9.88 -3.52 -7.61
N GLY A 199 -9.03 -3.45 -6.59
CA GLY A 199 -7.58 -3.37 -6.76
C GLY A 199 -6.98 -4.61 -7.44
N ASN A 200 -7.31 -5.81 -6.96
CA ASN A 200 -6.76 -7.06 -7.49
C ASN A 200 -7.16 -7.32 -8.94
N ILE A 201 -8.42 -7.04 -9.29
CA ILE A 201 -8.91 -7.16 -10.66
C ILE A 201 -8.22 -6.12 -11.55
N ALA A 202 -8.14 -4.86 -11.11
CA ALA A 202 -7.61 -3.76 -11.92
C ALA A 202 -6.13 -3.96 -12.28
N TYR A 203 -5.25 -4.26 -11.32
CA TYR A 203 -3.82 -4.40 -11.65
C TYR A 203 -3.58 -5.57 -12.61
N LYS A 204 -4.35 -6.67 -12.48
CA LYS A 204 -4.27 -7.81 -13.40
C LYS A 204 -4.78 -7.43 -14.79
N ILE A 205 -5.86 -6.67 -14.90
CA ILE A 205 -6.34 -6.15 -16.18
C ILE A 205 -5.26 -5.28 -16.83
N THR A 206 -4.67 -4.34 -16.08
CA THR A 206 -3.61 -3.46 -16.58
C THR A 206 -2.38 -4.26 -17.03
N GLN A 207 -1.95 -5.26 -16.26
CA GLN A 207 -0.85 -6.14 -16.64
C GLN A 207 -1.15 -6.94 -17.92
N ARG A 208 -2.36 -7.51 -18.04
CA ARG A 208 -2.70 -8.44 -19.13
C ARG A 208 -3.14 -7.77 -20.42
N LEU A 209 -3.93 -6.70 -20.33
CA LEU A 209 -4.49 -6.01 -21.48
C LEU A 209 -3.64 -4.81 -21.90
N ALA A 210 -3.13 -4.02 -20.95
CA ALA A 210 -2.31 -2.85 -21.24
C ALA A 210 -0.80 -3.17 -21.32
N SER A 211 -0.41 -4.44 -21.14
CA SER A 211 0.99 -4.90 -21.19
C SER A 211 1.94 -4.16 -20.23
N ALA A 212 1.39 -3.63 -19.13
CA ALA A 212 2.18 -3.03 -18.07
C ALA A 212 3.04 -4.10 -17.37
N ARG A 213 4.22 -3.71 -16.90
CA ARG A 213 5.19 -4.59 -16.24
C ARG A 213 5.30 -4.28 -14.76
#